data_AF-A0A9D1WPA6-F1
#
_entry.id   AF-A0A9D1WPA6-F1
#
_cell.length_a   1.000
_cell.length_b   1.000
_cell.length_c   1.000
_cell.angle_alpha   90.00
_cell.angle_beta   90.00
_cell.angle_gamma   90.00
#
_symmetry.space_group_name_H-M   'P 1'
#
loop_
_entity.id
_entity.type
_entity.pdbx_description
1 polymer ?
#
loop_
_entity_poly.entity_id
_entity_poly.type
_entity_poly.pdbx_seq_one_letter_code
_entity_poly.pdbx_strand_id
1 'polypeptide(L)'
;MTLAQFKRMKPKYKFRLIMVCVIGFLLFLGLLKLLALGIGLIRVQMNTSQLPAATAANVLEKPNMNQILEIMDQPDAKEVLVESSRMTVNDLGRVTGLEMHLLNLVSSSNAELWTLTADEEGATLRRDEVLYENLSSRKLRMMDFQTYYPGLSRVSSAPVVDWLRANFPVGETGLYTFTDNFGDNVNPDFNSYLERGLPGIWVPKTGQVSVIQEGYQRILKCAPTVMSVQTLENQKQLFFTKTALSQPEEVLVVLFEAANY
;
A
#
# COMPACT_ATOMS: atom_id res chain seq x y z
N MET A 1 -38.38 12.19 -36.35
CA MET A 1 -39.00 13.46 -36.80
C MET A 1 -38.06 14.11 -37.81
N THR A 2 -38.54 14.60 -38.96
CA THR A 2 -37.66 15.19 -39.98
C THR A 2 -37.30 16.64 -39.66
N LEU A 3 -36.18 17.14 -40.18
CA LEU A 3 -35.71 18.52 -39.96
C LEU A 3 -36.75 19.57 -40.40
N ALA A 4 -37.50 19.26 -41.46
CA ALA A 4 -38.58 20.10 -41.98
C ALA A 4 -39.77 20.19 -41.01
N GLN A 5 -40.10 19.09 -40.32
CA GLN A 5 -41.15 19.06 -39.30
C GLN A 5 -40.73 19.82 -38.03
N PHE A 6 -39.45 19.78 -37.65
CA PHE A 6 -38.92 20.59 -36.53
C PHE A 6 -39.06 22.08 -36.80
N LYS A 7 -38.68 22.56 -37.99
CA LYS A 7 -38.73 23.98 -38.35
C LYS A 7 -40.15 24.56 -38.28
N ARG A 8 -41.18 23.78 -38.60
CA ARG A 8 -42.59 24.22 -38.60
C ARG A 8 -43.26 24.28 -37.22
N MET A 9 -42.64 23.76 -36.16
CA MET A 9 -43.22 23.82 -34.81
C MET A 9 -43.19 25.22 -34.19
N LYS A 10 -44.23 25.56 -33.41
CA LYS A 10 -44.23 26.80 -32.60
C LYS A 10 -43.09 26.76 -31.57
N PRO A 11 -42.47 27.92 -31.25
CA PRO A 11 -41.26 28.00 -30.40
C PRO A 11 -41.38 27.26 -29.06
N LYS A 12 -42.55 27.35 -28.42
CA LYS A 12 -42.84 26.69 -27.13
C LYS A 12 -42.70 25.16 -27.19
N TYR A 13 -43.03 24.52 -28.31
CA TYR A 13 -42.92 23.07 -28.46
C TYR A 13 -41.51 22.63 -28.87
N LYS A 14 -40.78 23.46 -29.62
CA LYS A 14 -39.34 23.24 -29.92
C LYS A 14 -38.53 23.22 -28.62
N PHE A 15 -38.75 24.18 -27.73
CA PHE A 15 -38.05 24.26 -26.45
C PHE A 15 -38.36 23.06 -25.54
N ARG A 16 -39.64 22.65 -25.46
CA ARG A 16 -40.04 21.44 -24.71
C ARG A 16 -39.39 20.17 -25.26
N LEU A 17 -39.32 20.02 -26.58
CA LEU A 17 -38.67 18.86 -27.20
C LEU A 17 -37.17 18.83 -26.91
N ILE A 18 -36.47 19.97 -27.03
CA ILE A 18 -35.05 20.07 -26.67
C ILE A 18 -34.83 19.72 -25.20
N MET A 19 -35.64 20.27 -24.29
CA MET A 19 -35.60 19.93 -22.86
C MET A 19 -35.75 18.42 -22.61
N VAL A 20 -36.74 17.78 -23.24
CA VAL A 20 -36.93 16.33 -23.12
C VAL A 20 -35.74 15.55 -23.67
N CYS A 21 -35.17 15.97 -24.80
CA CYS A 21 -33.96 15.36 -25.36
C CYS A 21 -32.75 15.52 -24.44
N VAL A 22 -32.56 16.70 -23.83
CA VAL A 22 -31.46 16.96 -22.89
C VAL A 22 -31.62 16.13 -21.62
N ILE A 23 -32.83 16.09 -21.03
CA ILE A 23 -33.12 15.27 -19.85
C ILE A 23 -32.91 13.78 -20.17
N GLY A 24 -33.41 13.31 -21.32
CA GLY A 24 -33.19 11.94 -21.78
C GLY A 24 -31.71 11.60 -21.97
N PHE A 25 -30.92 12.53 -22.52
CA PHE A 25 -29.48 12.36 -22.68
C PHE A 25 -28.75 12.32 -21.32
N LEU A 26 -29.13 13.17 -20.36
CA LEU A 26 -28.56 13.14 -19.01
C LEU A 26 -28.90 11.85 -18.27
N LEU A 27 -30.14 11.35 -18.39
CA LEU A 27 -30.53 10.05 -17.83
C LEU A 27 -29.73 8.91 -18.47
N PHE A 28 -29.52 8.95 -19.77
CA PHE A 28 -28.70 7.96 -20.48
C PHE A 28 -27.25 7.98 -19.98
N LEU A 29 -26.63 9.16 -19.85
CA LEU A 29 -25.28 9.27 -19.26
C LEU A 29 -25.22 8.76 -17.82
N GLY A 30 -26.25 9.02 -17.01
CA GLY A 30 -26.36 8.51 -15.64
C GLY A 30 -26.40 6.97 -15.59
N LEU A 31 -27.23 6.35 -16.43
CA LEU A 31 -27.29 4.90 -16.60
C LEU A 31 -25.95 4.31 -17.04
N LEU A 32 -25.26 4.97 -17.98
CA LEU A 32 -23.97 4.51 -18.49
C LEU A 32 -22.89 4.55 -17.40
N LYS A 33 -22.88 5.58 -16.54
CA LYS A 33 -22.00 5.64 -15.37
C LYS A 33 -22.31 4.54 -14.35
N LEU A 34 -23.58 4.27 -14.07
CA LEU A 34 -23.98 3.20 -13.16
C LEU A 34 -23.52 1.83 -13.67
N LEU A 35 -23.67 1.55 -14.97
CA LEU A 35 -23.17 0.32 -15.58
C LEU A 35 -21.65 0.24 -15.53
N ALA A 36 -20.93 1.33 -15.81
CA ALA A 36 -19.48 1.36 -15.73
C ALA A 36 -18.98 1.08 -14.30
N LEU A 37 -19.63 1.64 -13.28
CA LEU A 37 -19.34 1.35 -11.87
C LEU A 37 -19.61 -0.11 -11.52
N GLY A 38 -20.73 -0.67 -11.99
CA GLY A 38 -21.09 -2.07 -11.76
C GLY A 38 -20.06 -3.04 -12.36
N ILE A 39 -19.62 -2.79 -13.60
CA ILE A 39 -18.57 -3.58 -14.25
C ILE A 39 -17.24 -3.46 -13.49
N GLY A 40 -16.91 -2.25 -13.02
CA GLY A 40 -15.71 -2.02 -12.21
C GLY A 40 -15.69 -2.86 -10.93
N LEU A 41 -16.79 -2.87 -10.18
CA LEU A 41 -16.91 -3.67 -8.95
C LEU A 41 -16.80 -5.17 -9.20
N ILE A 42 -17.43 -5.68 -10.26
CA ILE A 42 -17.33 -7.09 -10.65
C ILE A 42 -15.89 -7.44 -11.01
N ARG A 43 -15.20 -6.57 -11.76
CA ARG A 43 -13.79 -6.78 -12.12
C ARG A 43 -12.89 -6.83 -10.89
N VAL A 44 -13.09 -5.90 -9.94
CA VAL A 44 -12.35 -5.90 -8.67
C VAL A 44 -12.60 -7.21 -7.92
N GLN A 45 -13.85 -7.64 -7.79
CA GLN A 45 -14.20 -8.87 -7.09
C GLN A 45 -13.60 -10.12 -7.76
N MET A 46 -13.63 -10.20 -9.09
CA MET A 46 -13.06 -11.33 -9.84
C MET A 46 -11.54 -11.40 -9.76
N ASN A 47 -10.87 -10.26 -9.62
CA ASN A 47 -9.42 -10.16 -9.53
C ASN A 47 -8.89 -10.23 -8.09
N THR A 48 -9.78 -10.32 -7.09
CA THR A 48 -9.40 -10.34 -5.68
C THR A 48 -9.55 -11.76 -5.12
N SER A 49 -8.46 -12.30 -4.62
CA SER A 49 -8.42 -13.56 -3.88
C SER A 49 -8.31 -13.27 -2.39
N GLN A 50 -9.06 -14.03 -1.59
CA GLN A 50 -8.92 -14.02 -0.14
C GLN A 50 -7.72 -14.89 0.26
N LEU A 51 -7.01 -14.54 1.33
CA LEU A 51 -6.05 -15.40 2.00
C LEU A 51 -6.72 -16.02 3.23
N PRO A 52 -7.24 -17.26 3.14
CA PRO A 52 -7.89 -17.94 4.26
C PRO A 52 -7.11 -17.85 5.57
N ALA A 53 -7.77 -17.38 6.64
CA ALA A 53 -7.22 -17.27 7.99
C ALA A 53 -6.00 -16.33 8.17
N ALA A 54 -5.63 -15.59 7.12
CA ALA A 54 -4.67 -14.50 7.22
C ALA A 54 -5.36 -13.19 7.60
N THR A 55 -4.75 -12.45 8.51
CA THR A 55 -5.10 -11.11 8.99
C THR A 55 -3.82 -10.30 9.10
N ALA A 56 -3.90 -9.00 9.34
CA ALA A 56 -2.73 -8.17 9.57
C ALA A 56 -1.76 -8.75 10.63
N ALA A 57 -2.29 -9.40 11.67
CA ALA A 57 -1.49 -9.92 12.78
C ALA A 57 -0.56 -11.08 12.40
N ASN A 58 -0.91 -11.87 11.38
CA ASN A 58 -0.16 -13.07 10.98
C ASN A 58 0.19 -13.09 9.49
N VAL A 59 -0.20 -12.08 8.69
CA VAL A 59 0.05 -12.06 7.24
C VAL A 59 1.53 -12.26 6.96
N LEU A 60 2.43 -11.63 7.72
CA LEU A 60 3.89 -11.75 7.58
C LEU A 60 4.49 -13.07 8.11
N GLU A 61 3.74 -14.18 8.10
CA GLU A 61 4.24 -15.52 8.41
C GLU A 61 4.55 -16.32 7.14
N LYS A 62 5.48 -17.27 7.24
CA LYS A 62 5.93 -18.12 6.12
C LYS A 62 4.80 -18.85 5.38
N PRO A 63 3.78 -19.43 6.05
CA PRO A 63 2.67 -20.08 5.34
C PRO A 63 1.90 -19.12 4.43
N ASN A 64 1.68 -17.88 4.88
CA ASN A 64 0.97 -16.87 4.11
C ASN A 64 1.80 -16.36 2.93
N MET A 65 3.13 -16.26 3.08
CA MET A 65 4.02 -15.98 1.95
C MET A 65 3.88 -17.04 0.84
N ASN A 66 3.84 -18.33 1.21
CA ASN A 66 3.65 -19.41 0.23
C ASN A 66 2.28 -19.34 -0.45
N GLN A 67 1.24 -19.01 0.30
CA GLN A 67 -0.11 -18.85 -0.25
C GLN A 67 -0.22 -17.66 -1.22
N ILE A 68 0.46 -16.55 -0.92
CA ILE A 68 0.56 -15.39 -1.84
C ILE A 68 1.16 -15.83 -3.18
N LEU A 69 2.29 -16.55 -3.14
CA LEU A 69 2.97 -17.05 -4.33
C LEU A 69 2.11 -18.06 -5.12
N GLU A 70 1.37 -18.93 -4.43
CA GLU A 70 0.42 -19.86 -5.04
C GLU A 70 -0.72 -19.14 -5.77
N ILE A 71 -1.32 -18.12 -5.14
CA ILE A 71 -2.39 -17.31 -5.76
C ILE A 71 -1.87 -16.55 -7.00
N MET A 72 -0.63 -16.06 -6.93
CA MET A 72 0.03 -15.34 -8.04
C MET A 72 0.53 -16.27 -9.16
N ASP A 73 0.42 -17.60 -8.99
CA ASP A 73 1.00 -18.61 -9.89
C ASP A 73 2.50 -18.36 -10.15
N GLN A 74 3.24 -17.95 -9.11
CA GLN A 74 4.65 -17.60 -9.20
C GLN A 74 5.52 -18.54 -8.33
N PRO A 75 6.12 -19.59 -8.91
CA PRO A 75 6.91 -20.55 -8.15
C PRO A 75 8.25 -20.01 -7.63
N ASP A 76 8.81 -18.96 -8.26
CA ASP A 76 10.04 -18.33 -7.79
C ASP A 76 9.76 -16.97 -7.14
N ALA A 77 9.83 -16.94 -5.82
CA ALA A 77 9.63 -15.73 -5.02
C ALA A 77 10.57 -14.56 -5.37
N LYS A 78 11.70 -14.83 -6.05
CA LYS A 78 12.63 -13.79 -6.54
C LYS A 78 12.12 -13.05 -7.77
N GLU A 79 11.13 -13.60 -8.45
CA GLU A 79 10.46 -12.95 -9.58
C GLU A 79 9.37 -11.97 -9.13
N VAL A 80 9.02 -11.99 -7.84
CA VAL A 80 8.14 -11.00 -7.24
C VAL A 80 8.97 -9.88 -6.63
N LEU A 81 8.74 -8.66 -7.08
CA LEU A 81 9.39 -7.45 -6.59
C LEU A 81 8.39 -6.62 -5.78
N VAL A 82 8.88 -5.89 -4.79
CA VAL A 82 8.06 -5.01 -3.95
C VAL A 82 8.23 -3.58 -4.44
N GLU A 83 7.12 -2.95 -4.85
CA GLU A 83 7.11 -1.55 -5.32
C GLU A 83 7.01 -0.58 -4.16
N SER A 84 6.11 -0.87 -3.23
CA SER A 84 5.93 -0.11 -2.01
C SER A 84 5.25 -0.96 -0.96
N SER A 85 5.36 -0.52 0.29
CA SER A 85 4.59 -1.09 1.38
C SER A 85 4.17 0.01 2.35
N ARG A 86 3.08 -0.27 3.06
CA ARG A 86 2.64 0.51 4.19
C ARG A 86 2.15 -0.45 5.26
N MET A 87 2.75 -0.40 6.43
CA MET A 87 2.40 -1.26 7.55
C MET A 87 2.12 -0.41 8.78
N THR A 88 0.99 -0.68 9.44
CA THR A 88 0.64 -0.02 10.71
C THR A 88 0.79 -1.00 11.86
N VAL A 89 1.39 -0.52 12.93
CA VAL A 89 1.69 -1.27 14.15
C VAL A 89 1.23 -0.44 15.34
N ASN A 90 0.57 -1.07 16.30
CA ASN A 90 0.15 -0.38 17.53
C ASN A 90 1.31 -0.25 18.54
N ASP A 91 1.04 0.38 19.69
CA ASP A 91 2.02 0.57 20.77
C ASP A 91 2.58 -0.74 21.35
N LEU A 92 1.86 -1.85 21.18
CA LEU A 92 2.25 -3.19 21.64
C LEU A 92 3.05 -3.98 20.59
N GLY A 93 3.32 -3.40 19.42
CA GLY A 93 4.01 -4.10 18.34
C GLY A 93 3.11 -5.03 17.52
N ARG A 94 1.79 -5.02 17.73
CA ARG A 94 0.86 -5.81 16.91
C ARG A 94 0.61 -5.09 15.59
N VAL A 95 0.81 -5.80 14.48
CA VAL A 95 0.44 -5.31 13.15
C VAL A 95 -1.08 -5.23 13.05
N THR A 96 -1.59 -4.06 12.69
CA THR A 96 -3.03 -3.77 12.54
C THR A 96 -3.43 -3.54 11.09
N GLY A 97 -2.47 -3.30 10.21
CA GLY A 97 -2.71 -3.08 8.79
C GLY A 97 -1.45 -3.29 7.97
N LEU A 98 -1.61 -3.85 6.78
CA LEU A 98 -0.56 -3.99 5.78
C LEU A 98 -1.16 -3.75 4.39
N GLU A 99 -0.53 -2.88 3.61
CA GLU A 99 -0.74 -2.74 2.18
C GLU A 99 0.62 -2.90 1.49
N MET A 100 0.70 -3.73 0.46
CA MET A 100 1.94 -3.95 -0.28
C MET A 100 1.63 -4.07 -1.77
N HIS A 101 2.34 -3.28 -2.56
CA HIS A 101 2.26 -3.33 -4.02
C HIS A 101 3.40 -4.17 -4.56
N LEU A 102 3.05 -5.15 -5.38
CA LEU A 102 3.92 -6.20 -5.86
C LEU A 102 3.93 -6.19 -7.39
N LEU A 103 5.11 -6.38 -7.96
CA LEU A 103 5.32 -6.61 -9.38
C LEU A 103 5.74 -8.07 -9.58
N ASN A 104 4.87 -8.86 -10.19
CA ASN A 104 5.15 -10.25 -10.56
C ASN A 104 5.77 -10.31 -11.96
N LEU A 105 7.04 -10.71 -12.07
CA LEU A 105 7.69 -10.91 -13.35
C LEU A 105 7.36 -12.32 -13.89
N VAL A 106 6.24 -12.42 -14.60
CA VAL A 106 5.75 -13.71 -15.15
C VAL A 106 6.66 -14.21 -16.27
N SER A 107 7.14 -13.31 -17.14
CA SER A 107 8.06 -13.67 -18.22
C SER A 107 8.88 -12.47 -18.71
N SER A 108 9.72 -12.68 -19.71
CA SER A 108 10.48 -11.60 -20.38
C SER A 108 9.61 -10.61 -21.15
N SER A 109 8.30 -10.82 -21.26
CA SER A 109 7.39 -9.96 -22.02
C SER A 109 6.07 -9.70 -21.31
N ASN A 110 5.92 -10.19 -20.08
CA ASN A 110 4.71 -10.05 -19.31
C ASN A 110 5.04 -9.89 -17.83
N ALA A 111 4.38 -8.95 -17.18
CA ALA A 111 4.40 -8.77 -15.74
C ALA A 111 2.99 -8.46 -15.24
N GLU A 112 2.76 -8.65 -13.96
CA GLU A 112 1.46 -8.35 -13.34
C GLU A 112 1.66 -7.48 -12.11
N LEU A 113 0.77 -6.50 -11.94
CA LEU A 113 0.70 -5.68 -10.74
C LEU A 113 -0.32 -6.28 -9.78
N TRP A 114 0.09 -6.42 -8.53
CA TRP A 114 -0.70 -7.01 -7.46
C TRP A 114 -0.69 -6.12 -6.23
N THR A 115 -1.81 -6.07 -5.51
CA THR A 115 -1.92 -5.39 -4.22
C THR A 115 -2.33 -6.40 -3.16
N LEU A 116 -1.48 -6.57 -2.15
CA LEU A 116 -1.80 -7.28 -0.91
C LEU A 116 -2.37 -6.26 0.08
N THR A 117 -3.52 -6.54 0.65
CA THR A 117 -4.11 -5.75 1.74
C THR A 117 -4.50 -6.68 2.88
N ALA A 118 -4.08 -6.36 4.10
CA ALA A 118 -4.46 -7.10 5.30
C ALA A 118 -4.82 -6.14 6.42
N ASP A 119 -5.90 -6.45 7.15
CA ASP A 119 -6.38 -5.74 8.32
C ASP A 119 -6.82 -6.75 9.39
N GLU A 120 -7.56 -6.30 10.42
CA GLU A 120 -8.06 -7.18 11.46
C GLU A 120 -9.15 -8.17 10.98
N GLU A 121 -9.84 -7.86 9.89
CA GLU A 121 -10.94 -8.66 9.35
C GLU A 121 -10.42 -9.78 8.44
N GLY A 122 -9.36 -9.51 7.68
CA GLY A 122 -8.76 -10.52 6.81
C GLY A 122 -7.64 -9.98 5.94
N ALA A 123 -7.15 -10.82 5.04
CA ALA A 123 -6.18 -10.45 4.02
C ALA A 123 -6.67 -10.83 2.63
N THR A 124 -6.39 -9.95 1.68
CA THR A 124 -6.75 -10.08 0.28
C THR A 124 -5.56 -9.80 -0.61
N LEU A 125 -5.54 -10.46 -1.75
CA LEU A 125 -4.55 -10.26 -2.79
C LEU A 125 -5.29 -10.00 -4.10
N ARG A 126 -5.08 -8.81 -4.67
CA ARG A 126 -5.79 -8.36 -5.87
C ARG A 126 -4.82 -8.20 -7.02
N ARG A 127 -5.15 -8.78 -8.18
CA ARG A 127 -4.46 -8.47 -9.45
C ARG A 127 -5.01 -7.18 -10.04
N ASP A 128 -4.19 -6.14 -10.04
CA ASP A 128 -4.57 -4.81 -10.52
C ASP A 128 -4.52 -4.74 -12.05
N GLU A 129 -3.39 -5.14 -12.62
CA GLU A 129 -3.10 -4.96 -14.03
C GLU A 129 -2.15 -6.04 -14.57
N VAL A 130 -2.22 -6.29 -15.87
CA VAL A 130 -1.28 -7.12 -16.63
C VAL A 130 -0.54 -6.21 -17.61
N LEU A 131 0.78 -6.18 -17.51
CA LEU A 131 1.67 -5.34 -18.31
C LEU A 131 2.40 -6.19 -19.35
N TYR A 132 2.21 -5.85 -20.63
CA TYR A 132 2.80 -6.60 -21.76
C TYR A 132 4.16 -6.03 -22.19
N GLU A 133 5.10 -5.94 -21.24
CA GLU A 133 6.44 -5.41 -21.47
C GLU A 133 7.52 -6.15 -20.65
N ASN A 134 8.78 -5.99 -21.06
CA ASN A 134 9.91 -6.58 -20.34
C ASN A 134 10.32 -5.70 -19.16
N LEU A 135 9.95 -6.11 -17.95
CA LEU A 135 10.33 -5.43 -16.71
C LEU A 135 11.45 -6.11 -15.93
N SER A 136 12.16 -7.08 -16.53
CA SER A 136 13.21 -7.83 -15.83
C SER A 136 14.36 -6.95 -15.32
N SER A 137 14.61 -5.79 -15.94
CA SER A 137 15.62 -4.83 -15.47
C SER A 137 15.29 -4.23 -14.09
N ARG A 138 14.01 -4.26 -13.67
CA ARG A 138 13.58 -3.79 -12.35
C ARG A 138 14.14 -4.62 -11.20
N LYS A 139 14.54 -5.86 -11.43
CA LYS A 139 15.26 -6.69 -10.43
C LYS A 139 16.55 -6.03 -9.94
N LEU A 140 17.17 -5.20 -10.77
CA LEU A 140 18.37 -4.47 -10.38
C LEU A 140 18.05 -3.29 -9.46
N ARG A 141 16.77 -2.92 -9.31
CA ARG A 141 16.34 -1.66 -8.70
C ARG A 141 15.30 -1.78 -7.60
N MET A 142 14.74 -2.95 -7.40
CA MET A 142 13.67 -3.17 -6.44
C MET A 142 14.04 -4.31 -5.49
N MET A 143 13.46 -4.28 -4.29
CA MET A 143 13.61 -5.36 -3.34
C MET A 143 12.81 -6.57 -3.81
N ASP A 144 13.41 -7.76 -3.77
CA ASP A 144 12.68 -8.99 -3.99
C ASP A 144 11.79 -9.33 -2.78
N PHE A 145 10.62 -9.87 -3.07
CA PHE A 145 9.63 -10.26 -2.07
C PHE A 145 10.19 -11.32 -1.11
N GLN A 146 10.97 -12.28 -1.62
CA GLN A 146 11.56 -13.37 -0.84
C GLN A 146 12.36 -12.87 0.37
N THR A 147 13.12 -11.78 0.22
CA THR A 147 13.99 -11.26 1.28
C THR A 147 13.39 -10.08 2.04
N TYR A 148 12.52 -9.30 1.39
CA TYR A 148 11.86 -8.16 2.01
C TYR A 148 10.79 -8.60 3.01
N TYR A 149 9.92 -9.54 2.62
CA TYR A 149 8.78 -9.97 3.42
C TYR A 149 9.17 -10.50 4.81
N PRO A 150 10.19 -11.38 4.95
CA PRO A 150 10.66 -11.82 6.26
C PRO A 150 11.44 -10.70 6.99
N GLY A 151 12.05 -9.79 6.24
CA GLY A 151 12.63 -8.54 6.73
C GLY A 151 11.65 -7.72 7.57
N LEU A 152 10.52 -7.41 6.95
CA LEU A 152 9.46 -6.58 7.50
C LEU A 152 8.80 -7.19 8.74
N SER A 153 8.69 -8.52 8.80
CA SER A 153 8.09 -9.24 9.93
C SER A 153 8.76 -8.95 11.29
N ARG A 154 10.02 -8.47 11.29
CA ARG A 154 10.76 -8.14 12.51
C ARG A 154 10.32 -6.83 13.16
N VAL A 155 9.47 -6.03 12.54
CA VAL A 155 8.92 -4.81 13.15
C VAL A 155 8.27 -5.09 14.51
N SER A 156 7.66 -6.27 14.62
CA SER A 156 6.91 -6.73 15.80
C SER A 156 7.77 -7.47 16.81
N SER A 157 9.09 -7.53 16.59
CA SER A 157 10.01 -8.17 17.53
C SER A 157 10.14 -7.31 18.81
N ALA A 158 10.21 -7.97 19.97
CA ALA A 158 10.31 -7.28 21.26
C ALA A 158 11.43 -6.23 21.31
N PRO A 159 12.67 -6.48 20.80
CA PRO A 159 13.73 -5.47 20.83
C PRO A 159 13.39 -4.20 20.03
N VAL A 160 12.70 -4.34 18.89
CA VAL A 160 12.27 -3.20 18.07
C VAL A 160 11.16 -2.44 18.79
N VAL A 161 10.14 -3.14 19.26
CA VAL A 161 8.98 -2.54 19.95
C VAL A 161 9.40 -1.80 21.22
N ASP A 162 10.23 -2.42 22.05
CA ASP A 162 10.73 -1.80 23.29
C ASP A 162 11.53 -0.53 23.00
N TRP A 163 12.37 -0.55 21.96
CA TRP A 163 13.14 0.62 21.55
C TRP A 163 12.23 1.74 21.02
N LEU A 164 11.24 1.41 20.18
CA LEU A 164 10.28 2.39 19.66
C LEU A 164 9.49 3.05 20.78
N ARG A 165 8.98 2.27 21.75
CA ARG A 165 8.24 2.82 22.90
C ARG A 165 9.10 3.73 23.77
N ALA A 166 10.39 3.42 23.92
CA ALA A 166 11.30 4.21 24.72
C ALA A 166 11.67 5.55 24.06
N ASN A 167 11.77 5.61 22.73
CA ASN A 167 12.27 6.78 22.00
C ASN A 167 11.15 7.60 21.32
N PHE A 168 10.05 6.96 20.91
CA PHE A 168 8.94 7.56 20.17
C PHE A 168 7.59 7.13 20.76
N PRO A 169 7.27 7.46 22.02
CA PRO A 169 6.05 7.00 22.66
C PRO A 169 4.79 7.57 21.97
N VAL A 170 3.91 6.69 21.52
CA VAL A 170 2.64 7.07 20.84
C VAL A 170 1.41 7.07 21.75
N GLY A 171 1.55 6.54 22.97
CA GLY A 171 0.44 6.38 23.93
C GLY A 171 -0.48 5.20 23.61
N GLU A 172 -1.41 4.93 24.52
CA GLU A 172 -2.45 3.90 24.33
C GLU A 172 -3.27 4.24 23.08
N THR A 173 -3.44 3.28 22.18
CA THR A 173 -4.09 3.43 20.85
C THR A 173 -3.34 4.27 19.80
N GLY A 174 -2.13 4.74 20.11
CA GLY A 174 -1.25 5.36 19.11
C GLY A 174 -0.71 4.34 18.10
N LEU A 175 -0.25 4.83 16.96
CA LEU A 175 0.21 4.00 15.84
C LEU A 175 1.60 4.41 15.37
N TYR A 176 2.41 3.40 15.07
CA TYR A 176 3.58 3.51 14.21
C TYR A 176 3.18 3.09 12.79
N THR A 177 3.50 3.92 11.80
CA THR A 177 3.31 3.58 10.38
C THR A 177 4.66 3.52 9.71
N PHE A 178 4.95 2.37 9.13
CA PHE A 178 6.15 2.05 8.37
C PHE A 178 5.80 2.15 6.90
N THR A 179 6.45 3.06 6.17
CA THR A 179 6.20 3.28 4.74
C THR A 179 7.48 3.07 3.96
N ASP A 180 7.40 2.20 2.95
CA ASP A 180 8.45 1.92 2.00
C ASP A 180 7.99 2.33 0.60
N ASN A 181 8.86 3.01 -0.15
CA ASN A 181 8.64 3.27 -1.57
C ASN A 181 9.96 3.04 -2.30
N PHE A 182 10.01 1.96 -3.08
CA PHE A 182 11.23 1.55 -3.79
C PHE A 182 11.35 2.22 -5.16
N GLY A 183 10.24 2.71 -5.73
CA GLY A 183 10.23 3.43 -7.01
C GLY A 183 10.98 2.70 -8.14
N ASP A 184 11.58 3.47 -9.05
CA ASP A 184 12.39 2.99 -10.20
C ASP A 184 13.91 2.97 -9.94
N ASN A 185 14.36 3.02 -8.68
CA ASN A 185 15.77 3.24 -8.34
C ASN A 185 16.25 2.40 -7.13
N VAL A 186 17.34 1.63 -7.31
CA VAL A 186 17.95 0.68 -6.32
C VAL A 186 18.31 1.33 -4.98
N ASN A 187 18.49 2.64 -5.01
CA ASN A 187 18.64 3.48 -3.85
C ASN A 187 17.50 4.49 -3.93
N PRO A 188 16.38 4.30 -3.20
CA PRO A 188 15.72 5.49 -2.68
C PRO A 188 16.82 6.28 -1.97
N ASP A 189 16.95 7.58 -2.22
CA ASP A 189 17.93 8.45 -1.57
C ASP A 189 17.68 8.42 -0.05
N PHE A 190 18.15 7.37 0.62
CA PHE A 190 18.10 7.16 2.06
C PHE A 190 19.01 8.18 2.74
N ASN A 191 20.10 8.54 2.05
CA ASN A 191 20.93 9.68 2.41
C ASN A 191 20.08 10.93 2.54
N SER A 192 19.07 11.17 1.69
CA SER A 192 18.24 12.36 1.82
C SER A 192 17.45 12.40 3.14
N TYR A 193 17.03 11.27 3.70
CA TYR A 193 16.34 11.24 5.00
C TYR A 193 17.30 11.44 6.17
N LEU A 194 18.49 10.85 6.12
CA LEU A 194 19.54 11.12 7.10
C LEU A 194 20.06 12.56 7.02
N GLU A 195 20.24 13.09 5.81
CA GLU A 195 20.62 14.49 5.53
C GLU A 195 19.54 15.49 5.96
N ARG A 196 18.26 15.08 5.92
CA ARG A 196 17.14 15.83 6.51
C ARG A 196 17.14 15.82 8.04
N GLY A 197 18.05 15.08 8.68
CA GLY A 197 18.24 15.05 10.14
C GLY A 197 17.36 14.03 10.87
N LEU A 198 16.70 13.10 10.17
CA LEU A 198 15.97 12.03 10.84
C LEU A 198 16.95 11.02 11.45
N PRO A 199 16.74 10.57 12.70
CA PRO A 199 17.53 9.48 13.26
C PRO A 199 17.32 8.21 12.45
N GLY A 200 18.38 7.38 12.40
CA GLY A 200 18.35 6.09 11.72
C GLY A 200 18.59 4.94 12.69
N ILE A 201 17.86 3.84 12.52
CA ILE A 201 18.19 2.55 13.15
C ILE A 201 18.38 1.47 12.09
N TRP A 202 19.20 0.48 12.41
CA TRP A 202 19.40 -0.74 11.64
C TRP A 202 18.95 -1.94 12.47
N VAL A 203 18.16 -2.80 11.84
CA VAL A 203 17.62 -4.04 12.40
C VAL A 203 18.19 -5.23 11.62
N PRO A 204 19.32 -5.80 12.06
CA PRO A 204 19.89 -7.02 11.50
C PRO A 204 18.91 -8.19 11.49
N LYS A 205 19.29 -9.26 10.78
CA LYS A 205 18.62 -10.57 10.82
C LYS A 205 18.40 -11.14 12.22
N THR A 206 19.28 -10.80 13.16
CA THR A 206 19.18 -11.23 14.56
C THR A 206 18.04 -10.54 15.32
N GLY A 207 17.45 -9.48 14.75
CA GLY A 207 16.36 -8.71 15.36
C GLY A 207 16.79 -7.70 16.43
N GLN A 208 18.10 -7.53 16.67
CA GLN A 208 18.59 -6.47 17.54
C GLN A 208 18.40 -5.09 16.90
N VAL A 209 18.40 -4.02 17.70
CA VAL A 209 18.34 -2.64 17.22
C VAL A 209 19.71 -1.99 17.38
N SER A 210 20.23 -1.42 16.30
CA SER A 210 21.48 -0.64 16.30
C SER A 210 21.22 0.76 15.77
N VAL A 211 21.62 1.79 16.52
CA VAL A 211 21.49 3.19 16.06
C VAL A 211 22.53 3.45 14.98
N ILE A 212 22.10 4.04 13.86
CA ILE A 212 22.96 4.43 12.75
C ILE A 212 23.77 5.66 13.17
N GLN A 213 25.09 5.54 13.11
CA GLN A 213 26.03 6.62 13.44
C GLN A 213 26.52 7.33 12.17
N GLU A 214 27.10 8.51 12.35
CA GLU A 214 27.75 9.25 11.28
C GLU A 214 28.85 8.38 10.61
N GLY A 215 28.82 8.29 9.28
CA GLY A 215 29.73 7.43 8.51
C GLY A 215 29.29 5.97 8.37
N TYR A 216 28.09 5.58 8.80
CA TYR A 216 27.54 4.25 8.56
C TYR A 216 27.50 3.91 7.06
N GLN A 217 28.13 2.80 6.69
CA GLN A 217 28.04 2.27 5.33
C GLN A 217 26.87 1.30 5.24
N ARG A 218 25.89 1.64 4.40
CA ARG A 218 24.71 0.81 4.19
C ARG A 218 25.08 -0.56 3.65
N ILE A 219 24.57 -1.60 4.29
CA ILE A 219 24.57 -2.95 3.74
C ILE A 219 23.58 -2.98 2.57
N LEU A 220 24.05 -3.40 1.39
CA LEU A 220 23.32 -3.37 0.11
C LEU A 220 21.95 -4.07 0.10
N LYS A 221 21.66 -4.91 1.10
CA LYS A 221 20.41 -5.66 1.22
C LYS A 221 19.61 -5.21 2.43
N CYS A 222 19.27 -3.93 2.53
CA CYS A 222 18.34 -3.45 3.55
C CYS A 222 17.20 -2.68 2.89
N ALA A 223 15.96 -2.90 3.33
CA ALA A 223 14.86 -2.04 2.94
C ALA A 223 14.82 -0.82 3.85
N PRO A 224 14.87 0.41 3.30
CA PRO A 224 14.76 1.62 4.08
C PRO A 224 13.30 2.02 4.23
N THR A 225 12.84 2.00 5.47
CA THR A 225 11.46 2.24 5.84
C THR A 225 11.38 3.54 6.62
N VAL A 226 10.57 4.48 6.13
CA VAL A 226 10.27 5.71 6.87
C VAL A 226 9.20 5.38 7.90
N MET A 227 9.47 5.65 9.16
CA MET A 227 8.51 5.50 10.24
C MET A 227 7.92 6.87 10.58
N SER A 228 6.60 6.92 10.54
CA SER A 228 5.81 8.02 11.08
C SER A 228 5.02 7.59 12.31
N VAL A 229 4.79 8.52 13.22
CA VAL A 229 3.97 8.31 14.42
C VAL A 229 2.65 9.05 14.33
N GLN A 230 1.61 8.44 14.89
CA GLN A 230 0.34 9.09 15.14
C GLN A 230 -0.03 8.89 16.61
N THR A 231 -0.21 10.00 17.30
CA THR A 231 -0.58 10.00 18.72
C THR A 231 -2.03 10.39 18.90
N LEU A 232 -2.62 10.06 20.05
CA LEU A 232 -3.99 10.43 20.33
C LEU A 232 -4.08 11.92 20.72
N GLU A 233 -4.77 12.72 19.92
CA GLU A 233 -4.97 14.15 20.17
C GLU A 233 -6.44 14.48 20.47
N ASN A 234 -6.64 15.37 21.44
CA ASN A 234 -7.95 15.93 21.74
C ASN A 234 -8.16 17.22 20.93
N GLN A 235 -8.92 17.11 19.85
CA GLN A 235 -9.32 18.26 19.05
C GLN A 235 -10.54 18.94 19.68
N LYS A 236 -10.34 20.15 20.22
CA LYS A 236 -11.46 20.99 20.67
C LYS A 236 -12.19 21.56 19.47
N GLN A 237 -13.43 21.11 19.25
CA GLN A 237 -14.37 21.77 18.35
C GLN A 237 -15.30 22.69 19.15
N LEU A 238 -16.00 23.59 18.45
CA LEU A 238 -16.85 24.64 19.03
C LEU A 238 -17.85 24.14 20.10
N PHE A 239 -18.29 22.89 20.03
CA PHE A 239 -19.32 22.33 20.92
C PHE A 239 -18.93 21.03 21.63
N PHE A 240 -17.80 20.41 21.30
CA PHE A 240 -17.33 19.17 21.93
C PHE A 240 -15.85 18.93 21.66
N THR A 241 -15.24 18.05 22.46
CA THR A 241 -13.88 17.55 22.22
C THR A 241 -13.99 16.23 21.47
N LYS A 242 -13.32 16.13 20.30
CA LYS A 242 -13.17 14.88 19.57
C LYS A 242 -11.77 14.34 19.82
N THR A 243 -11.67 13.10 20.28
CA THR A 243 -10.41 12.39 20.35
C THR A 243 -10.14 11.72 19.00
N ALA A 244 -9.01 12.02 18.38
CA ALA A 244 -8.63 11.49 17.09
C ALA A 244 -7.10 11.31 17.01
N LEU A 245 -6.64 10.45 16.11
CA LEU A 245 -5.20 10.37 15.83
C LEU A 245 -4.70 11.68 15.20
N SER A 246 -3.52 12.11 15.63
CA SER A 246 -2.78 13.23 15.05
C SER A 246 -2.49 12.98 13.58
N GLN A 247 -2.07 14.03 12.87
CA GLN A 247 -1.46 13.83 11.55
C GLN A 247 -0.17 12.98 11.70
N PRO A 248 0.15 12.11 10.73
CA PRO A 248 1.40 11.35 10.74
C PRO A 248 2.60 12.30 10.71
N GLU A 249 3.52 12.13 11.64
CA GLU A 249 4.80 12.85 11.68
C GLU A 249 5.94 11.88 11.41
N GLU A 250 6.76 12.13 10.38
CA GLU A 250 7.96 11.36 10.08
C GLU A 250 9.01 11.59 11.17
N VAL A 251 9.45 10.53 11.85
CA VAL A 251 10.33 10.66 13.03
C VAL A 251 11.59 9.80 12.99
N LEU A 252 11.62 8.76 12.15
CA LEU A 252 12.70 7.78 12.16
C LEU A 252 12.82 7.11 10.79
N VAL A 253 14.04 6.72 10.42
CA VAL A 253 14.27 5.78 9.34
C VAL A 253 14.78 4.46 9.88
N VAL A 254 14.19 3.36 9.41
CA VAL A 254 14.53 2.00 9.83
C VAL A 254 15.11 1.23 8.64
N LEU A 255 16.26 0.60 8.84
CA LEU A 255 16.86 -0.30 7.87
C LEU A 255 16.64 -1.75 8.32
N PHE A 256 15.69 -2.46 7.72
CA PHE A 256 15.54 -3.90 7.95
C PHE A 256 16.47 -4.68 7.03
N GLU A 257 17.38 -5.48 7.60
CA GLU A 257 18.25 -6.35 6.81
C GLU A 257 17.44 -7.43 6.09
N ALA A 258 17.50 -7.48 4.76
CA ALA A 258 16.77 -8.46 3.97
C ALA A 258 17.22 -9.88 4.29
N ALA A 259 16.26 -10.79 4.48
CA ALA A 259 16.48 -12.12 5.02
C ALA A 259 15.47 -13.11 4.43
N ASN A 260 15.88 -14.36 4.23
CA ASN A 260 14.95 -15.44 3.87
C ASN A 260 14.34 -16.05 5.15
N TYR A 261 13.12 -16.58 5.07
CA TYR A 261 12.57 -17.52 6.07
C TYR A 261 13.27 -18.88 6.09
#